data_AF-A0A1H3PV57-F1
#
_entry.id   AF-A0A1H3PV57-F1
#
_cell.length_a   1.000
_cell.length_b   1.000
_cell.length_c   1.000
_cell.angle_alpha   90.00
_cell.angle_beta   90.00
_cell.angle_gamma   90.00
#
_symmetry.space_group_name_H-M   'P 1'
#
loop_
_entity.id
_entity.type
_entity.pdbx_description
1 polymer ?
#
loop_
_entity_poly.entity_id
_entity_poly.type
_entity_poly.pdbx_seq_one_letter_code
_entity_poly.pdbx_strand_id
1 'polypeptide(L)'
;MPIFMLASIVFQGRLVNEELNLLGLRLWKVFKFNSREQVQISACNALGVLLKHPIVTGATMAFRATYRDLILPIPDTWHDAWIALLIGTVSCLDVLPMPLIAYRQHDTNQLGIPRRNRDQERTFAAIFGPQLFRCEMARVRLLEFRDRFPISEEKIRSLNEAIIFLRTRSTLPSARWRRVPLAIRELAASRYHRYANGLKSFQKDLLR
;
A
#
# COMPACT_ATOMS: atom_id res chain seq x y z
N MET A 1 5.45 -24.19 19.64
CA MET A 1 5.67 -23.05 18.71
C MET A 1 4.84 -23.32 17.46
N PRO A 2 3.81 -22.54 17.11
CA PRO A 2 3.16 -22.73 15.83
C PRO A 2 4.12 -22.20 14.75
N ILE A 3 4.49 -23.09 13.84
CA ILE A 3 5.19 -22.78 12.61
C ILE A 3 4.29 -21.78 11.87
N PHE A 4 4.66 -20.49 11.86
CA PHE A 4 4.13 -19.54 10.89
C PHE A 4 4.66 -20.01 9.53
N MET A 5 3.96 -20.96 8.91
CA MET A 5 4.22 -21.34 7.53
C MET A 5 4.09 -20.07 6.71
N LEU A 6 5.21 -19.66 6.10
CA LEU A 6 5.28 -18.49 5.22
C LEU A 6 4.09 -18.50 4.26
N ALA A 7 3.23 -17.48 4.39
CA ALA A 7 1.97 -17.40 3.67
C ALA A 7 2.16 -16.87 2.25
N SER A 8 3.16 -16.00 2.08
CA SER A 8 3.49 -15.34 0.83
C SER A 8 4.84 -14.65 0.89
N ILE A 9 5.50 -14.55 -0.26
CA ILE A 9 6.80 -13.92 -0.45
C ILE A 9 6.65 -12.77 -1.43
N VAL A 10 7.25 -11.63 -1.09
CA VAL A 10 7.47 -10.51 -2.01
C VAL A 10 8.97 -10.46 -2.33
N PHE A 11 9.30 -10.44 -3.62
CA PHE A 11 10.69 -10.47 -4.07
C PHE A 11 11.07 -9.23 -4.90
N GLN A 12 12.36 -9.06 -5.15
CA GLN A 12 12.89 -7.90 -5.85
C GLN A 12 12.93 -8.10 -7.38
N GLY A 13 12.95 -7.00 -8.13
CA GLY A 13 13.23 -6.99 -9.57
C GLY A 13 14.35 -6.02 -9.96
N ARG A 14 15.07 -6.32 -11.05
CA ARG A 14 15.94 -5.35 -11.75
C ARG A 14 15.11 -4.66 -12.82
N LEU A 15 15.17 -3.33 -12.89
CA LEU A 15 14.49 -2.59 -13.95
C LEU A 15 15.26 -2.72 -15.26
N VAL A 16 14.53 -3.01 -16.32
CA VAL A 16 15.03 -3.02 -17.70
C VAL A 16 14.12 -2.18 -18.59
N ASN A 17 14.68 -1.62 -19.66
CA ASN A 17 13.89 -0.91 -20.68
C ASN A 17 13.19 -1.90 -21.64
N GLU A 18 12.53 -1.37 -22.67
CA GLU A 18 11.80 -2.17 -23.66
C GLU A 18 12.69 -3.20 -24.38
N GLU A 19 13.94 -2.83 -24.67
CA GLU A 19 14.97 -3.69 -25.28
C GLU A 19 15.68 -4.62 -24.28
N LEU A 20 15.19 -4.72 -23.03
CA LEU A 20 15.78 -5.51 -21.94
C LEU A 20 17.16 -5.04 -21.44
N ASN A 21 17.58 -3.83 -21.80
CA ASN A 21 18.79 -3.21 -21.25
C ASN A 21 18.57 -2.80 -19.79
N LEU A 22 19.57 -3.04 -18.94
CA LEU A 22 19.52 -2.69 -17.52
C LEU A 22 19.47 -1.18 -17.32
N LEU A 23 18.51 -0.72 -16.51
CA LEU A 23 18.38 0.70 -16.13
C LEU A 23 19.17 1.07 -14.87
N GLY A 24 19.95 0.13 -14.30
CA GLY A 24 20.72 0.34 -13.07
C GLY A 24 19.86 0.55 -11.81
N LEU A 25 18.54 0.36 -11.90
CA LEU A 25 17.58 0.55 -10.81
C LEU A 25 16.99 -0.78 -10.33
N ARG A 26 16.66 -0.83 -9.04
CA ARG A 26 15.92 -1.93 -8.41
C ARG A 26 14.48 -1.50 -8.15
N LEU A 27 13.54 -2.42 -8.30
CA LEU A 27 12.10 -2.14 -8.19
C LEU A 27 11.74 -1.53 -6.84
N TRP A 28 12.22 -2.09 -5.73
CA TRP A 28 11.93 -1.53 -4.40
C TRP A 28 12.50 -0.13 -4.17
N LYS A 29 13.59 0.24 -4.84
CA LYS A 29 14.11 1.62 -4.78
C LYS A 29 13.12 2.60 -5.40
N VAL A 30 12.43 2.19 -6.48
CA VAL A 30 11.41 2.99 -7.15
C VAL A 30 10.14 3.11 -6.31
N PHE A 31 9.70 2.00 -5.72
CA PHE A 31 8.58 1.99 -4.76
C PHE A 31 8.94 2.56 -3.38
N LYS A 32 10.18 3.02 -3.16
CA LYS A 32 10.67 3.54 -1.87
C LYS A 32 10.53 2.54 -0.71
N PHE A 33 10.48 1.25 -1.00
CA PHE A 33 10.39 0.19 -0.02
C PHE A 33 11.76 -0.02 0.64
N ASN A 34 11.93 0.57 1.81
CA ASN A 34 13.23 0.72 2.48
C ASN A 34 13.50 -0.38 3.52
N SER A 35 14.74 -0.51 3.99
CA SER A 35 15.13 -1.57 4.92
C SER A 35 14.35 -1.59 6.23
N ARG A 36 13.88 -0.43 6.73
CA ARG A 36 13.05 -0.39 7.95
C ARG A 36 11.68 -1.01 7.71
N GLU A 37 11.08 -0.75 6.55
CA GLU A 37 9.82 -1.36 6.15
C GLU A 37 10.00 -2.86 5.88
N GLN A 38 11.14 -3.29 5.32
CA GLN A 38 11.44 -4.72 5.14
C GLN A 38 11.49 -5.44 6.49
N VAL A 39 12.16 -4.88 7.49
CA VAL A 39 12.19 -5.41 8.86
C VAL A 39 10.79 -5.44 9.48
N GLN A 40 9.97 -4.41 9.25
CA GLN A 40 8.57 -4.40 9.73
C GLN A 40 7.73 -5.53 9.13
N ILE A 41 7.92 -5.82 7.85
CA ILE A 41 7.22 -6.92 7.18
C ILE A 41 7.66 -8.28 7.74
N SER A 42 8.97 -8.49 7.85
CA SER A 42 9.53 -9.72 8.45
C SER A 42 9.13 -9.91 9.92
N ALA A 43 8.77 -8.82 10.63
CA ALA A 43 8.18 -8.85 11.96
C ALA A 43 6.65 -9.05 11.96
N CYS A 44 6.08 -9.60 10.89
CA CYS A 44 4.64 -9.84 10.72
C CYS A 44 3.74 -8.59 10.75
N ASN A 45 4.28 -7.40 10.47
CA ASN A 45 3.54 -6.14 10.40
C ASN A 45 3.47 -5.57 8.98
N ALA A 46 3.00 -6.39 8.03
CA ALA A 46 2.82 -5.96 6.65
C ALA A 46 1.74 -4.88 6.49
N LEU A 47 0.65 -4.98 7.24
CA LEU A 47 -0.44 -3.99 7.18
C LEU A 47 0.05 -2.56 7.42
N GLY A 48 0.93 -2.34 8.41
CA GLY A 48 1.47 -1.00 8.71
C GLY A 48 2.26 -0.37 7.56
N VAL A 49 2.89 -1.18 6.70
CA VAL A 49 3.59 -0.72 5.50
C VAL A 49 2.61 -0.50 4.35
N LEU A 50 1.74 -1.49 4.09
CA LEU A 50 0.81 -1.49 2.95
C LEU A 50 -0.26 -0.39 3.02
N LEU A 51 -0.64 0.05 4.23
CA LEU A 51 -1.54 1.19 4.42
C LEU A 51 -0.89 2.53 4.05
N LYS A 52 0.45 2.63 4.07
CA LYS A 52 1.16 3.87 3.72
C LYS A 52 1.33 4.02 2.22
N HIS A 53 1.76 2.96 1.54
CA HIS A 53 2.01 2.97 0.09
C HIS A 53 2.11 1.54 -0.48
N PRO A 54 1.82 1.35 -1.78
CA PRO A 54 1.99 0.06 -2.44
C PRO A 54 3.48 -0.25 -2.64
N ILE A 55 3.89 -1.46 -2.25
CA ILE A 55 5.29 -1.94 -2.37
C ILE A 55 5.42 -3.24 -3.20
N VAL A 56 4.30 -3.86 -3.55
CA VAL A 56 4.25 -5.15 -4.23
C VAL A 56 3.76 -4.93 -5.65
N THR A 57 4.42 -5.54 -6.64
CA THR A 57 3.90 -5.66 -8.00
C THR A 57 3.45 -7.09 -8.26
N GLY A 58 2.48 -7.29 -9.16
CA GLY A 58 1.94 -8.61 -9.48
C GLY A 58 3.01 -9.63 -9.87
N ALA A 59 4.01 -9.22 -10.66
CA ALA A 59 5.10 -10.08 -11.09
C ALA A 59 6.13 -10.41 -9.98
N THR A 60 6.02 -9.80 -8.80
CA THR A 60 6.98 -9.94 -7.70
C THR A 60 6.39 -10.54 -6.43
N MET A 61 5.35 -11.38 -6.57
CA MET A 61 4.74 -12.05 -5.42
C MET A 61 4.46 -13.52 -5.69
N ALA A 62 4.49 -14.32 -4.63
CA ALA A 62 3.96 -15.68 -4.60
C ALA A 62 3.20 -15.88 -3.28
N PHE A 63 2.10 -16.62 -3.31
CA PHE A 63 1.28 -16.88 -2.12
C PHE A 63 0.62 -18.26 -2.19
N ARG A 64 0.21 -18.79 -1.03
CA ARG A 64 -0.44 -20.10 -0.96
C ARG A 64 -1.85 -20.07 -1.55
N ALA A 65 -2.22 -21.13 -2.28
CA ALA A 65 -3.55 -21.28 -2.87
C ALA A 65 -4.71 -21.21 -1.85
N THR A 66 -4.46 -21.48 -0.56
CA THR A 66 -5.46 -21.35 0.50
C THR A 66 -6.09 -19.95 0.57
N TYR A 67 -5.35 -18.90 0.17
CA TYR A 67 -5.85 -17.52 0.17
C TYR A 67 -6.71 -17.17 -1.06
N ARG A 68 -6.90 -18.10 -2.02
CA ARG A 68 -7.67 -17.87 -3.25
C ARG A 68 -9.05 -17.30 -2.96
N ASP A 69 -9.79 -17.90 -2.02
CA ASP A 69 -11.16 -17.49 -1.74
C ASP A 69 -11.22 -16.10 -1.09
N LEU A 70 -10.19 -15.74 -0.31
CA LEU A 70 -10.08 -14.41 0.29
C LEU A 70 -9.89 -13.32 -0.78
N ILE A 71 -9.05 -13.57 -1.79
CA ILE A 71 -8.65 -12.57 -2.79
C ILE A 71 -9.56 -12.50 -4.02
N LEU A 72 -10.40 -13.51 -4.27
CA LEU A 72 -11.37 -13.47 -5.37
C LEU A 72 -12.65 -12.75 -4.95
N PRO A 73 -13.39 -12.09 -5.85
CA PRO A 73 -12.95 -11.71 -7.19
C PRO A 73 -11.84 -10.65 -7.13
N ILE A 74 -10.89 -10.71 -8.06
CA ILE A 74 -9.83 -9.71 -8.17
C ILE A 74 -10.42 -8.47 -8.87
N PRO A 75 -10.22 -7.25 -8.34
CA PRO A 75 -10.66 -6.03 -9.00
C PRO A 75 -9.91 -5.83 -10.32
N ASP A 76 -10.58 -5.24 -11.32
CA ASP A 76 -10.01 -4.98 -12.66
C ASP A 76 -8.74 -4.12 -12.63
N THR A 77 -8.59 -3.31 -11.58
CA THR A 77 -7.44 -2.45 -11.36
C THR A 77 -6.81 -2.77 -10.00
N TRP A 78 -5.53 -2.41 -9.79
CA TRP A 78 -4.83 -2.53 -8.49
C TRP A 78 -4.88 -3.93 -7.84
N HIS A 79 -4.89 -4.97 -8.67
CA HIS A 79 -4.90 -6.38 -8.26
C HIS A 79 -3.75 -6.73 -7.31
N ASP A 80 -2.56 -6.17 -7.55
CA ASP A 80 -1.37 -6.37 -6.73
C ASP A 80 -1.54 -5.81 -5.32
N ALA A 81 -2.02 -4.58 -5.21
CA ALA A 81 -2.31 -3.92 -3.95
C ALA A 81 -3.47 -4.61 -3.20
N TRP A 82 -4.47 -5.12 -3.92
CA TRP A 82 -5.57 -5.89 -3.34
C TRP A 82 -5.07 -7.19 -2.68
N ILE A 83 -4.35 -8.02 -3.44
CA ILE A 83 -3.80 -9.29 -2.95
C ILE A 83 -2.86 -9.03 -1.77
N ALA A 84 -1.93 -8.08 -1.91
CA ALA A 84 -0.97 -7.76 -0.86
C ALA A 84 -1.66 -7.28 0.42
N LEU A 85 -2.65 -6.40 0.31
CA LEU A 85 -3.36 -5.85 1.48
C LEU A 85 -4.16 -6.93 2.21
N LEU A 86 -4.90 -7.79 1.49
CA LEU A 86 -5.69 -8.85 2.11
C LEU A 86 -4.79 -9.89 2.79
N ILE A 87 -3.84 -10.46 2.04
CA ILE A 87 -2.94 -11.50 2.56
C ILE A 87 -2.04 -10.94 3.68
N GLY A 88 -1.51 -9.73 3.51
CA GLY A 88 -0.68 -9.06 4.51
C GLY A 88 -1.44 -8.62 5.77
N THR A 89 -2.77 -8.62 5.72
CA THR A 89 -3.60 -8.44 6.92
C THR A 89 -3.77 -9.75 7.67
N VAL A 90 -4.11 -10.83 6.98
CA VAL A 90 -4.44 -12.12 7.63
C VAL A 90 -3.22 -13.00 7.93
N SER A 91 -2.04 -12.65 7.42
CA SER A 91 -0.83 -13.49 7.50
C SER A 91 0.47 -12.67 7.54
N CYS A 92 1.59 -13.34 7.82
CA CYS A 92 2.92 -12.73 7.69
C CYS A 92 3.40 -12.83 6.25
N LEU A 93 3.91 -11.72 5.70
CA LEU A 93 4.62 -11.72 4.43
C LEU A 93 6.12 -11.83 4.71
N ASP A 94 6.82 -12.52 3.82
CA ASP A 94 8.27 -12.54 3.79
C ASP A 94 8.82 -11.70 2.64
N VAL A 95 10.04 -11.20 2.85
CA VAL A 95 10.71 -10.30 1.91
C VAL A 95 11.99 -10.96 1.41
N LEU A 96 12.09 -11.19 0.11
CA LEU A 96 13.25 -11.78 -0.53
C LEU A 96 14.02 -10.72 -1.33
N PRO A 97 15.15 -10.19 -0.82
CA PRO A 97 15.87 -9.07 -1.46
C PRO A 97 16.61 -9.45 -2.76
N MET A 98 16.43 -10.69 -3.23
CA MET A 98 17.05 -11.20 -4.45
C MET A 98 16.27 -10.71 -5.68
N PRO A 99 16.95 -10.09 -6.66
CA PRO A 99 16.31 -9.69 -7.91
C PRO A 99 16.07 -10.92 -8.79
N LEU A 100 14.89 -11.52 -8.66
CA LEU A 100 14.55 -12.77 -9.37
C LEU A 100 13.99 -12.55 -10.77
N ILE A 101 13.64 -11.30 -11.11
CA ILE A 101 13.09 -10.96 -12.43
C ILE A 101 13.74 -9.71 -13.01
N ALA A 102 13.74 -9.63 -14.34
CA ALA A 102 13.94 -8.41 -15.10
C ALA A 102 12.56 -7.77 -15.34
N TYR A 103 12.27 -6.69 -14.61
CA TYR A 103 11.00 -5.97 -14.70
C TYR A 103 11.08 -4.94 -15.83
N ARG A 104 10.42 -5.23 -16.95
CA ARG A 104 10.37 -4.36 -18.13
C ARG A 104 9.51 -3.13 -17.84
N GLN A 105 10.09 -1.96 -18.07
CA GLN A 105 9.36 -0.71 -18.06
C GLN A 105 9.15 -0.23 -19.50
N HIS A 106 7.89 -0.06 -19.89
CA HIS A 106 7.48 0.53 -21.16
C HIS A 106 6.57 1.74 -20.91
N ASP A 107 6.45 2.62 -21.91
CA ASP A 107 5.74 3.91 -21.75
C ASP A 107 4.24 3.79 -21.50
N THR A 108 3.67 2.63 -21.80
CA THR A 108 2.26 2.27 -21.60
C THR A 108 1.98 1.49 -20.31
N ASN A 109 2.95 1.37 -19.39
CA ASN A 109 2.73 0.73 -18.09
C ASN A 109 1.56 1.42 -17.36
N GLN A 110 0.43 0.70 -17.24
CA GLN A 110 -0.81 1.26 -16.70
C GLN A 110 -0.66 1.66 -15.22
N LEU A 111 0.14 0.91 -14.45
CA LEU A 111 0.45 1.14 -13.03
C LEU A 111 1.86 0.57 -12.74
N GLY A 112 2.69 1.30 -12.00
CA GLY A 112 3.97 0.75 -11.52
C GLY A 112 5.01 1.76 -11.07
N ILE A 113 5.07 2.95 -11.69
CA ILE A 113 6.02 3.99 -11.29
C ILE A 113 5.32 5.35 -11.32
N PRO A 114 5.17 6.06 -10.19
CA PRO A 114 4.51 7.35 -10.16
C PRO A 114 5.26 8.37 -11.05
N ARG A 115 4.62 8.84 -12.13
CA ARG A 115 5.11 10.02 -12.86
C ARG A 115 4.87 11.25 -11.99
N ARG A 116 5.96 11.95 -11.63
CA ARG A 116 6.04 13.01 -10.60
C ARG A 116 5.19 14.27 -10.87
N ASN A 117 4.62 14.44 -12.06
CA ASN A 117 4.16 15.75 -12.55
C ASN A 117 2.65 15.97 -12.73
N ARG A 118 1.75 15.07 -12.29
CA ARG A 118 0.29 15.29 -12.50
C ARG A 118 -0.54 15.52 -11.24
N ASP A 119 0.13 15.67 -10.10
CA ASP A 119 -0.61 15.84 -8.84
C ASP A 119 -1.18 17.25 -8.72
N GLN A 120 -0.50 18.34 -9.07
CA GLN A 120 -0.90 19.69 -8.62
C GLN A 120 -2.33 20.11 -9.01
N GLU A 121 -2.85 19.65 -10.14
CA GLU A 121 -4.19 20.04 -10.64
C GLU A 121 -5.34 19.15 -10.14
N ARG A 122 -5.04 18.03 -9.48
CA ARG A 122 -6.09 17.09 -9.04
C ARG A 122 -6.77 17.56 -7.75
N THR A 123 -8.05 17.25 -7.56
CA THR A 123 -8.71 17.42 -6.27
C THR A 123 -8.19 16.40 -5.25
N PHE A 124 -8.31 16.68 -3.96
CA PHE A 124 -7.94 15.71 -2.93
C PHE A 124 -8.73 14.39 -3.03
N ALA A 125 -10.01 14.48 -3.41
CA ALA A 125 -10.83 13.31 -3.72
C ALA A 125 -10.22 12.45 -4.84
N ALA A 126 -9.70 13.06 -5.91
CA ALA A 126 -9.05 12.32 -7.00
C ALA A 126 -7.71 11.68 -6.59
N ILE A 127 -6.99 12.23 -5.61
CA ILE A 127 -5.73 11.65 -5.11
C ILE A 127 -6.02 10.47 -4.18
N PHE A 128 -6.89 10.66 -3.19
CA PHE A 128 -7.06 9.73 -2.07
C PHE A 128 -8.24 8.79 -2.23
N GLY A 129 -9.22 9.15 -3.07
CA GLY A 129 -10.40 8.34 -3.37
C GLY A 129 -10.07 6.91 -3.78
N PRO A 130 -9.12 6.67 -4.72
CA PRO A 130 -8.76 5.32 -5.11
C PRO A 130 -8.20 4.47 -3.95
N GLN A 131 -7.37 5.06 -3.08
CA GLN A 131 -6.83 4.35 -1.92
C GLN A 131 -7.88 4.13 -0.84
N LEU A 132 -8.77 5.11 -0.62
CA LEU A 132 -9.91 5.01 0.30
C LEU A 132 -10.83 3.86 -0.11
N PHE A 133 -11.26 3.84 -1.37
CA PHE A 133 -12.11 2.80 -1.94
C PHE A 133 -11.49 1.41 -1.78
N ARG A 134 -10.19 1.28 -2.07
CA ARG A 134 -9.43 0.05 -1.84
C ARG A 134 -9.48 -0.43 -0.39
N CYS A 135 -9.24 0.48 0.56
CA CYS A 135 -9.23 0.11 1.97
C CYS A 135 -10.64 -0.26 2.47
N GLU A 136 -11.68 0.43 2.01
CA GLU A 136 -13.07 0.12 2.34
C GLU A 136 -13.49 -1.26 1.80
N MET A 137 -13.17 -1.55 0.54
CA MET A 137 -13.42 -2.87 -0.06
C MET A 137 -12.65 -3.98 0.68
N ALA A 138 -11.38 -3.74 0.99
CA ALA A 138 -10.57 -4.70 1.72
C ALA A 138 -11.14 -4.97 3.11
N ARG A 139 -11.61 -3.94 3.82
CA ARG A 139 -12.25 -4.07 5.13
C ARG A 139 -13.50 -4.96 5.06
N VAL A 140 -14.37 -4.74 4.07
CA VAL A 140 -15.57 -5.56 3.89
C VAL A 140 -15.18 -7.03 3.66
N ARG A 141 -14.24 -7.27 2.73
CA ARG A 141 -13.80 -8.63 2.40
C ARG A 141 -13.16 -9.36 3.59
N LEU A 142 -12.33 -8.65 4.34
CA LEU A 142 -11.66 -9.18 5.54
C LEU A 142 -12.67 -9.57 6.63
N LEU A 143 -13.74 -8.78 6.81
CA LEU A 143 -14.78 -9.09 7.79
C LEU A 143 -15.69 -10.23 7.34
N GLU A 144 -16.01 -10.31 6.05
CA GLU A 144 -16.76 -11.42 5.45
C GLU A 144 -16.04 -12.76 5.67
N PHE A 145 -14.70 -12.76 5.61
CA PHE A 145 -13.86 -13.96 5.71
C PHE A 145 -13.24 -14.18 7.10
N ARG A 146 -13.66 -13.42 8.11
CA ARG A 146 -13.04 -13.39 9.45
C ARG A 146 -13.00 -14.75 10.15
N ASP A 147 -14.00 -15.61 9.90
CA ASP A 147 -14.11 -16.92 10.56
C ASP A 147 -13.07 -17.90 10.00
N ARG A 148 -12.76 -17.80 8.70
CA ARG A 148 -11.77 -18.65 8.03
C ARG A 148 -10.36 -18.08 8.13
N PHE A 149 -10.23 -16.75 8.14
CA PHE A 149 -8.95 -16.05 8.25
C PHE A 149 -9.01 -15.08 9.43
N PRO A 150 -8.66 -15.53 10.65
CA PRO A 150 -8.74 -14.71 11.85
C PRO A 150 -7.89 -13.45 11.74
N ILE A 151 -8.46 -12.32 12.16
CA ILE A 151 -7.81 -11.00 12.15
C ILE A 151 -7.87 -10.45 13.57
N SER A 152 -6.75 -9.92 14.05
CA SER A 152 -6.74 -9.27 15.36
C SER A 152 -7.51 -7.95 15.33
N GLU A 153 -8.15 -7.62 16.46
CA GLU A 153 -8.87 -6.35 16.63
C GLU A 153 -7.95 -5.13 16.41
N GLU A 154 -6.66 -5.26 16.70
CA GLU A 154 -5.67 -4.21 16.42
C GLU A 154 -5.50 -3.93 14.93
N LYS A 155 -5.47 -4.98 14.09
CA LYS A 155 -5.37 -4.83 12.63
C LYS A 155 -6.64 -4.21 12.05
N ILE A 156 -7.82 -4.63 12.54
CA ILE A 156 -9.10 -4.04 12.17
C ILE A 156 -9.13 -2.55 12.54
N ARG A 157 -8.72 -2.21 13.77
CA ARG A 157 -8.61 -0.82 14.24
C ARG A 157 -7.66 -0.01 13.35
N SER A 158 -6.50 -0.56 13.01
CA SER A 158 -5.51 0.11 12.16
C SER A 158 -6.04 0.39 10.75
N LEU A 159 -6.78 -0.55 10.17
CA LEU A 159 -7.44 -0.38 8.88
C LEU A 159 -8.54 0.68 8.95
N ASN A 160 -9.36 0.68 10.01
CA ASN A 160 -10.40 1.69 10.23
C ASN A 160 -9.81 3.10 10.39
N GLU A 161 -8.74 3.24 11.17
CA GLU A 161 -8.04 4.51 11.36
C GLU A 161 -7.46 5.03 10.03
N ALA A 162 -6.92 4.15 9.18
CA ALA A 162 -6.46 4.53 7.84
C ALA A 162 -7.60 4.99 6.94
N ILE A 163 -8.76 4.31 6.98
CA ILE A 163 -9.97 4.71 6.23
C ILE A 163 -10.44 6.09 6.70
N ILE A 164 -10.53 6.33 8.00
CA ILE A 164 -10.91 7.65 8.55
C ILE A 164 -9.94 8.72 8.06
N PHE A 165 -8.63 8.47 8.16
CA PHE A 165 -7.60 9.40 7.72
C PHE A 165 -7.70 9.72 6.22
N LEU A 166 -7.87 8.70 5.37
CA LEU A 166 -8.02 8.87 3.92
C LEU A 166 -9.30 9.63 3.57
N ARG A 167 -10.40 9.39 4.31
CA ARG A 167 -11.68 10.12 4.15
C ARG A 167 -11.59 11.58 4.58
N THR A 168 -10.88 11.87 5.68
CA THR A 168 -10.61 13.26 6.08
C THR A 168 -9.79 13.95 5.00
N ARG A 169 -8.76 13.28 4.47
CA ARG A 169 -7.89 13.87 3.46
C ARG A 169 -8.59 14.06 2.12
N SER A 170 -9.49 13.16 1.72
CA SER A 170 -10.23 13.28 0.45
C SER A 170 -11.22 14.44 0.46
N THR A 171 -11.64 14.91 1.63
CA THR A 171 -12.61 16.01 1.82
C THR A 171 -11.95 17.35 2.17
N LEU A 172 -10.61 17.45 2.12
CA LEU A 172 -9.91 18.71 2.40
C LEU A 172 -10.37 19.84 1.46
N PRO A 173 -10.78 21.01 2.00
CA PRO A 173 -11.28 22.12 1.18
C PRO A 173 -10.24 22.72 0.23
N SER A 174 -10.69 23.35 -0.85
CA SER A 174 -9.80 24.10 -1.76
C SER A 174 -9.09 25.26 -1.05
N ALA A 175 -9.78 25.98 -0.17
CA ALA A 175 -9.21 27.05 0.63
C ALA A 175 -8.22 26.53 1.69
N ARG A 176 -6.93 26.87 1.55
CA ARG A 176 -5.83 26.34 2.39
C ARG A 176 -6.02 26.55 3.89
N TRP A 177 -6.49 27.71 4.31
CA TRP A 177 -6.69 28.01 5.74
C TRP A 177 -7.78 27.15 6.38
N ARG A 178 -8.79 26.69 5.61
CA ARG A 178 -9.84 25.77 6.08
C ARG A 178 -9.32 24.33 6.30
N ARG A 179 -8.12 24.01 5.80
CA ARG A 179 -7.50 22.69 5.96
C ARG A 179 -6.82 22.52 7.31
N VAL A 180 -6.39 23.62 7.93
CA VAL A 180 -5.53 23.62 9.12
C VAL A 180 -6.16 22.85 10.30
N PRO A 181 -7.42 23.08 10.70
CA PRO A 181 -8.00 22.37 11.85
C PRO A 181 -8.07 20.87 11.64
N LEU A 182 -8.49 20.43 10.44
CA LEU A 182 -8.56 19.02 10.07
C LEU A 182 -7.16 18.39 10.04
N ALA A 183 -6.19 19.04 9.40
CA ALA A 183 -4.83 18.53 9.30
C ALA A 183 -4.15 18.43 10.67
N ILE A 184 -4.34 19.42 11.56
CA ILE A 184 -3.79 19.38 12.92
C ILE A 184 -4.41 18.24 13.73
N ARG A 185 -5.73 18.02 13.62
CA ARG A 185 -6.40 16.89 14.29
C ARG A 185 -5.79 15.55 13.87
N GLU A 186 -5.59 15.34 12.57
CA GLU A 186 -5.00 14.12 12.04
C GLU A 186 -3.50 13.98 12.42
N LEU A 187 -2.79 15.10 12.56
CA LEU A 187 -1.40 15.14 13.03
C LEU A 187 -1.29 14.77 14.52
N ALA A 188 -2.15 15.34 15.37
CA ALA A 188 -2.23 15.01 16.79
C ALA A 188 -2.57 13.54 17.02
N ALA A 189 -3.46 12.97 16.19
CA ALA A 189 -3.75 11.54 16.16
C ALA A 189 -2.59 10.68 15.59
N SER A 190 -1.45 11.26 15.23
CA SER A 190 -0.29 10.58 14.61
C SER A 190 -0.61 9.83 13.31
N ARG A 191 -1.73 10.12 12.65
CA ARG A 191 -2.19 9.41 11.45
C ARG A 191 -1.33 9.75 10.23
N TYR A 192 -0.79 10.97 10.18
CA TYR A 192 0.22 11.34 9.18
C TYR A 192 1.49 10.47 9.25
N HIS A 193 1.94 10.11 10.45
CA HIS A 193 3.13 9.27 10.64
C HIS A 193 2.83 7.78 10.41
N ARG A 194 1.62 7.34 10.78
CA ARG A 194 1.19 5.94 10.67
C ARG A 194 0.75 5.53 9.27
N TYR A 195 0.11 6.43 8.51
CA TYR A 195 -0.53 6.10 7.23
C TYR A 195 -0.05 6.97 6.06
N ALA A 196 0.97 7.82 6.26
CA ALA A 196 1.57 8.63 5.21
C ALA A 196 3.07 8.90 5.51
N ASN A 197 3.64 9.95 4.89
CA ASN A 197 5.04 10.33 5.03
C ASN A 197 5.28 11.34 6.18
N GLY A 198 4.48 11.28 7.25
CA GLY A 198 4.59 12.17 8.41
C GLY A 198 4.42 13.65 8.03
N LEU A 199 5.29 14.49 8.59
CA LEU A 199 5.28 15.95 8.40
C LEU A 199 5.35 16.37 6.93
N LYS A 200 6.01 15.58 6.06
CA LYS A 200 6.06 15.87 4.62
C LYS A 200 4.66 15.83 3.98
N SER A 201 3.84 14.85 4.37
CA SER A 201 2.46 14.75 3.89
C SER A 201 1.57 15.84 4.50
N PHE A 202 1.76 16.15 5.77
CA PHE A 202 1.06 17.25 6.44
C PHE A 202 1.30 18.60 5.74
N GLN A 203 2.56 18.94 5.47
CA GLN A 203 2.92 20.16 4.74
C GLN A 203 2.34 20.16 3.32
N LYS A 204 2.42 19.03 2.59
CA LYS A 204 1.84 18.92 1.24
C LYS A 204 0.34 19.20 1.24
N ASP A 205 -0.40 18.70 2.23
CA ASP A 205 -1.85 18.91 2.30
C ASP A 205 -2.21 20.38 2.60
N LEU A 206 -1.38 21.11 3.36
CA LEU A 206 -1.60 22.53 3.64
C LEU A 206 -1.22 23.44 2.46
N LEU A 207 -0.15 23.09 1.73
CA LEU A 207 0.49 23.98 0.75
C LEU A 207 0.03 23.76 -0.69
N ARG A 208 -0.60 22.62 -1.01
CA ARG A 208 -1.12 22.35 -2.36
C ARG A 208 -2.10 23.43 -2.80
#